data_AF-A0A9C9MZ35-F1
#
_entry.id   AF-A0A9C9MZ35-F1
#
_cell.length_a   1.000
_cell.length_b   1.000
_cell.length_c   1.000
_cell.angle_alpha   90.00
_cell.angle_beta   90.00
_cell.angle_gamma   90.00
#
_symmetry.space_group_name_H-M   'P 1'
#
loop_
_entity.id
_entity.type
_entity.pdbx_description
1 polymer ?
#
loop_
_entity_poly.entity_id
_entity_poly.type
_entity_poly.pdbx_seq_one_letter_code
_entity_poly.pdbx_strand_id
1 'polypeptide(L)'
;MWASLVRAKSSTCCGTSGAWKKISPRGPIWNWTPGGRSATMILPHDFHFSQHNLQDYVDCPRRFELRHLLRLEWPAVQSAPVIEQELRMERGTQFHRMVQQWLHGIPADLIEQRASDPLLRQWWQSFLQHNPLEEISGEQRAEFTLSAPFAGYRLIAKLDVLVTQPGSAARIFDWKTSEQRPKPAYLQSRVQSRLYPLITVLAGAGMNGGQPWQASQVSLTYWFVQHPTDPEVIPYNAQRFQRDHAFIEGLIMEIARATETGDFPLTEDKKRCKFCQYRSLCERGIAAGWLDDVEDIDELGAEEALFE
;
A
#
# COMPACT_ATOMS: atom_id res chain seq x y z
N MET A 1 13.51 18.25 -65.95
CA MET A 1 14.08 19.33 -66.77
C MET A 1 13.12 20.51 -66.71
N TRP A 2 13.63 21.68 -66.29
CA TRP A 2 13.10 23.04 -66.54
C TRP A 2 11.75 23.38 -65.90
N ALA A 3 11.49 24.55 -65.30
CA ALA A 3 12.25 25.75 -64.96
C ALA A 3 11.33 26.53 -63.97
N SER A 4 11.80 26.95 -62.80
CA SER A 4 12.26 28.31 -62.47
C SER A 4 11.20 29.42 -62.39
N LEU A 5 11.09 29.97 -61.17
CA LEU A 5 11.13 31.41 -60.80
C LEU A 5 9.98 32.34 -61.29
N VAL A 6 9.40 33.27 -60.52
CA VAL A 6 10.00 34.41 -59.79
C VAL A 6 8.98 35.04 -58.80
N ARG A 7 9.53 35.49 -57.65
CA ARG A 7 9.16 36.55 -56.67
C ARG A 7 8.08 37.59 -57.04
N ALA A 8 7.29 38.06 -56.05
CA ALA A 8 7.58 39.26 -55.25
C ALA A 8 6.38 39.80 -54.42
N LYS A 9 6.65 39.98 -53.10
CA LYS A 9 6.32 41.09 -52.17
C LYS A 9 4.89 41.68 -51.99
N SER A 10 4.67 42.04 -50.71
CA SER A 10 3.75 43.03 -50.11
C SER A 10 2.26 42.67 -50.14
N SER A 11 1.42 42.94 -49.14
CA SER A 11 1.56 43.56 -47.82
C SER A 11 0.19 43.45 -47.13
N THR A 12 0.21 43.24 -45.81
CA THR A 12 -0.79 43.66 -44.79
C THR A 12 -2.30 43.38 -44.96
N CYS A 13 -2.80 42.73 -43.90
CA CYS A 13 -4.03 43.02 -43.16
C CYS A 13 -5.38 42.90 -43.87
N CYS A 14 -6.03 41.75 -43.69
CA CYS A 14 -7.39 41.68 -43.18
C CYS A 14 -7.71 40.22 -42.81
N GLY A 15 -8.13 39.95 -41.58
CA GLY A 15 -8.35 38.58 -41.11
C GLY A 15 -8.93 38.50 -39.71
N THR A 16 -10.14 39.04 -39.57
CA THR A 16 -11.21 38.62 -38.66
C THR A 16 -10.85 37.74 -37.45
N SER A 17 -11.09 38.35 -36.29
CA SER A 17 -11.26 37.76 -34.96
C SER A 17 -12.12 36.49 -34.94
N GLY A 18 -11.49 35.33 -34.74
CA GLY A 18 -12.15 34.11 -34.26
C GLY A 18 -12.15 34.08 -32.74
N ALA A 19 -13.30 34.33 -32.13
CA ALA A 19 -13.51 34.31 -30.70
C ALA A 19 -13.37 32.88 -30.14
N TRP A 20 -12.31 32.62 -29.38
CA TRP A 20 -12.22 31.45 -28.52
C TRP A 20 -13.14 31.68 -27.31
N LYS A 21 -14.30 31.03 -27.30
CA LYS A 21 -15.16 30.95 -26.12
C LYS A 21 -14.39 30.27 -24.99
N LYS A 22 -13.96 31.05 -24.00
CA LYS A 22 -13.53 30.57 -22.69
C LYS A 22 -14.68 29.77 -22.07
N ILE A 23 -14.52 28.46 -21.98
CA ILE A 23 -15.37 27.62 -21.14
C ILE A 23 -14.86 27.81 -19.70
N SER A 24 -15.62 28.55 -18.88
CA SER A 24 -15.36 28.63 -17.45
C SER A 24 -15.85 27.35 -16.77
N PRO A 25 -15.03 26.63 -15.98
CA PRO A 25 -15.57 25.61 -15.11
C PRO A 25 -16.27 26.33 -13.94
N ARG A 26 -17.61 26.35 -13.97
CA ARG A 26 -18.43 26.70 -12.81
C ARG A 26 -18.44 25.49 -11.86
N GLY A 27 -17.36 25.32 -11.10
CA GLY A 27 -17.36 24.58 -9.84
C GLY A 27 -17.55 25.55 -8.67
N PRO A 28 -18.06 25.11 -7.51
CA PRO A 28 -18.21 25.98 -6.35
C PRO A 28 -16.82 26.50 -5.93
N ILE A 29 -16.66 27.82 -5.98
CA ILE A 29 -15.49 28.53 -5.47
C ILE A 29 -15.58 28.45 -3.94
N TRP A 30 -14.90 27.48 -3.34
CA TRP A 30 -14.67 27.49 -1.90
C TRP A 30 -13.61 28.54 -1.60
N ASN A 31 -14.05 29.72 -1.15
CA ASN A 31 -13.16 30.73 -0.60
C ASN A 31 -12.46 30.13 0.63
N TRP A 32 -11.19 29.75 0.46
CA TRP A 32 -10.33 29.32 1.55
C TRP A 32 -9.88 30.55 2.33
N THR A 33 -10.49 30.79 3.48
CA THR A 33 -9.98 31.76 4.47
C THR A 33 -9.00 31.04 5.41
N PRO A 34 -7.71 31.44 5.47
CA PRO A 34 -6.81 30.95 6.50
C PRO A 34 -7.17 31.64 7.82
N GLY A 35 -7.99 30.97 8.63
CA GLY A 35 -8.43 31.53 9.91
C GLY A 35 -9.75 30.94 10.37
N GLY A 36 -9.72 29.67 10.80
CA GLY A 36 -10.90 28.98 11.32
C GLY A 36 -10.52 27.65 11.97
N ARG A 37 -9.69 27.69 13.02
CA ARG A 37 -9.54 26.54 13.92
C ARG A 37 -10.79 26.47 14.79
N SER A 38 -11.63 25.44 14.59
CA SER A 38 -12.47 24.77 15.60
C SER A 38 -13.62 24.03 14.94
N ALA A 39 -13.32 22.91 14.30
CA ALA A 39 -14.24 21.78 14.33
C ALA A 39 -13.43 20.65 14.99
N THR A 40 -13.77 20.29 16.22
CA THR A 40 -13.24 19.09 16.86
C THR A 40 -13.62 17.93 15.96
N MET A 41 -12.67 17.45 15.16
CA MET A 41 -12.86 16.18 14.48
C MET A 41 -12.67 15.12 15.55
N ILE A 42 -13.64 14.23 15.69
CA ILE A 42 -13.51 13.04 16.52
C ILE A 42 -13.31 11.90 15.53
N LEU A 43 -12.31 11.05 15.77
CA LEU A 43 -12.11 9.87 14.95
C LEU A 43 -13.40 9.04 14.97
N PRO A 44 -13.99 8.68 13.81
CA PRO A 44 -15.24 7.93 13.79
C PRO A 44 -15.15 6.69 14.68
N HIS A 45 -16.19 6.41 15.46
CA HIS A 45 -16.20 5.26 16.37
C HIS A 45 -16.09 3.91 15.64
N ASP A 46 -16.45 3.89 14.36
CA ASP A 46 -16.32 2.76 13.43
C ASP A 46 -15.03 2.81 12.60
N PHE A 47 -14.08 3.71 12.91
CA PHE A 47 -12.80 3.76 12.23
C PHE A 47 -12.02 2.45 12.47
N HIS A 48 -11.59 1.84 11.38
CA HIS A 48 -10.80 0.63 11.40
C HIS A 48 -9.34 0.96 11.12
N PHE A 49 -8.46 0.53 12.02
CA PHE A 49 -7.02 0.67 11.85
C PHE A 49 -6.47 -0.52 11.07
N SER A 50 -5.74 -0.24 10.00
CA SER A 50 -5.11 -1.23 9.14
C SER A 50 -3.62 -0.97 9.01
N GLN A 51 -2.89 -1.88 8.36
CA GLN A 51 -1.48 -1.68 8.10
C GLN A 51 -1.26 -0.38 7.32
N HIS A 52 -2.08 -0.14 6.30
CA HIS A 52 -1.92 1.01 5.41
C HIS A 52 -2.09 2.35 6.14
N ASN A 53 -3.18 2.52 6.88
CA ASN A 53 -3.46 3.80 7.53
C ASN A 53 -2.52 4.09 8.71
N LEU A 54 -2.16 3.08 9.49
CA LEU A 54 -1.16 3.23 10.54
C LEU A 54 0.21 3.57 9.95
N GLN A 55 0.59 2.94 8.83
CA GLN A 55 1.84 3.25 8.15
C GLN A 55 1.85 4.66 7.56
N ASP A 56 0.72 5.14 7.04
CA ASP A 56 0.57 6.51 6.59
C ASP A 56 0.81 7.52 7.70
N TYR A 57 0.28 7.28 8.90
CA TYR A 57 0.50 8.16 10.04
C TYR A 57 1.96 8.13 10.50
N VAL A 58 2.54 6.93 10.64
CA VAL A 58 3.97 6.75 10.98
C VAL A 58 4.85 7.48 9.97
N ASP A 59 4.47 7.47 8.69
CA ASP A 59 5.26 8.12 7.65
C ASP A 59 5.09 9.64 7.62
N CYS A 60 3.87 10.12 7.79
CA CYS A 60 3.51 11.53 7.82
C CYS A 60 2.09 11.72 8.40
N PRO A 61 1.94 12.31 9.59
CA PRO A 61 0.62 12.58 10.18
C PRO A 61 -0.30 13.37 9.25
N ARG A 62 0.24 14.37 8.53
CA ARG A 62 -0.53 15.12 7.53
C ARG A 62 -1.03 14.27 6.36
N ARG A 63 -0.27 13.24 5.94
CA ARG A 63 -0.71 12.30 4.89
C ARG A 63 -1.89 11.48 5.38
N PHE A 64 -1.83 10.99 6.62
CA PHE A 64 -2.94 10.29 7.24
C PHE A 64 -4.21 11.14 7.29
N GLU A 65 -4.12 12.38 7.76
CA GLU A 65 -5.26 13.28 7.84
C GLU A 65 -5.90 13.51 6.46
N LEU A 66 -5.09 13.87 5.47
CA LEU A 66 -5.58 14.18 4.12
C LEU A 66 -6.25 12.97 3.46
N ARG A 67 -5.70 11.77 3.65
CA ARG A 67 -6.21 10.55 3.03
C ARG A 67 -7.36 9.92 3.79
N HIS A 68 -7.21 9.69 5.09
CA HIS A 68 -8.10 8.81 5.86
C HIS A 68 -9.20 9.57 6.59
N LEU A 69 -8.94 10.84 6.98
CA LEU A 69 -9.94 11.67 7.65
C LEU A 69 -10.69 12.56 6.66
N LEU A 70 -9.94 13.29 5.83
CA LEU A 70 -10.53 14.23 4.86
C LEU A 70 -10.91 13.57 3.54
N ARG A 71 -10.46 12.33 3.28
CA ARG A 71 -10.76 11.55 2.07
C ARG A 71 -10.50 12.33 0.79
N LEU A 72 -9.40 13.09 0.78
CA LEU A 72 -9.05 13.94 -0.33
C LEU A 72 -8.45 13.10 -1.46
N GLU A 73 -9.17 13.00 -2.56
CA GLU A 73 -8.62 12.54 -3.83
C GLU A 73 -7.76 13.64 -4.44
N TRP A 74 -6.51 13.33 -4.74
CA TRP A 74 -5.58 14.30 -5.31
C TRP A 74 -4.82 13.68 -6.49
N PRO A 75 -4.94 14.22 -7.72
CA PRO A 75 -4.49 13.56 -8.95
C PRO A 75 -2.97 13.64 -9.18
N ALA A 76 -2.19 13.81 -8.12
CA ALA A 76 -0.74 13.85 -8.22
C ALA A 76 -0.16 12.44 -8.26
N VAL A 77 0.77 12.22 -9.17
CA VAL A 77 1.45 10.94 -9.33
C VAL A 77 2.38 10.67 -8.14
N GLN A 78 2.46 9.41 -7.72
CA GLN A 78 3.34 8.99 -6.61
C GLN A 78 4.80 8.97 -7.04
N SER A 79 5.07 8.43 -8.22
CA SER A 79 6.42 8.27 -8.79
C SER A 79 6.41 8.50 -10.30
N ALA A 80 7.58 8.74 -10.87
CA ALA A 80 7.83 8.77 -12.30
C ALA A 80 8.82 7.67 -12.70
N PRO A 81 8.67 7.01 -13.87
CA PRO A 81 7.57 7.17 -14.85
C PRO A 81 6.25 6.53 -14.39
N VAL A 82 5.12 7.20 -14.69
CA VAL A 82 3.78 6.78 -14.22
C VAL A 82 3.35 5.44 -14.82
N ILE A 83 3.52 5.27 -16.13
CA ILE A 83 3.12 4.06 -16.86
C ILE A 83 3.82 2.81 -16.30
N GLU A 84 5.11 2.95 -15.98
CA GLU A 84 5.89 1.84 -15.41
C GLU A 84 5.42 1.49 -14.00
N GLN A 85 5.08 2.48 -13.18
CA GLN A 85 4.49 2.26 -11.87
C GLN A 85 3.14 1.54 -11.98
N GLU A 86 2.22 2.03 -12.81
CA GLU A 86 0.88 1.44 -12.99
C GLU A 86 0.98 -0.01 -13.48
N LEU A 87 1.82 -0.28 -14.48
CA LEU A 87 2.03 -1.62 -14.99
C LEU A 87 2.62 -2.56 -13.92
N ARG A 88 3.52 -2.07 -13.07
CA ARG A 88 4.06 -2.85 -11.94
C ARG A 88 2.97 -3.17 -10.91
N MET A 89 2.14 -2.19 -10.52
CA MET A 89 1.03 -2.41 -9.58
C MET A 89 0.01 -3.42 -10.15
N GLU A 90 -0.31 -3.31 -11.44
CA GLU A 90 -1.19 -4.24 -12.13
C GLU A 90 -0.62 -5.67 -12.11
N ARG A 91 0.68 -5.82 -12.44
CA ARG A 91 1.36 -7.12 -12.39
C ARG A 91 1.37 -7.71 -10.98
N GLY A 92 1.64 -6.91 -9.96
CA GLY A 92 1.59 -7.34 -8.56
C GLY A 92 0.22 -7.89 -8.19
N THR A 93 -0.84 -7.15 -8.54
CA THR A 93 -2.24 -7.58 -8.33
C THR A 93 -2.57 -8.87 -9.08
N GLN A 94 -2.14 -8.99 -10.34
CA GLN A 94 -2.37 -10.19 -11.14
C GLN A 94 -1.60 -11.39 -10.55
N PHE A 95 -0.37 -11.20 -10.08
CA PHE A 95 0.42 -12.25 -9.45
C PHE A 95 -0.24 -12.77 -8.17
N HIS A 96 -0.66 -11.88 -7.27
CA HIS A 96 -1.41 -12.25 -6.06
C HIS A 96 -2.65 -13.08 -6.40
N ARG A 97 -3.41 -12.66 -7.42
CA ARG A 97 -4.58 -13.41 -7.92
C ARG A 97 -4.22 -14.79 -8.46
N MET A 98 -3.10 -14.93 -9.17
CA MET A 98 -2.63 -16.24 -9.66
C MET A 98 -2.31 -17.19 -8.50
N VAL A 99 -1.62 -16.71 -7.47
CA VAL A 99 -1.34 -17.50 -6.26
C VAL A 99 -2.63 -17.88 -5.53
N GLN A 100 -3.57 -16.94 -5.39
CA GLN A 100 -4.89 -17.21 -4.79
C GLN A 100 -5.64 -18.31 -5.55
N GLN A 101 -5.65 -18.26 -6.89
CA GLN A 101 -6.30 -19.27 -7.73
C GLN A 101 -5.69 -20.66 -7.52
N TRP A 102 -4.37 -20.74 -7.44
CA TRP A 102 -3.64 -21.98 -7.19
C TRP A 102 -3.94 -22.56 -5.81
N LEU A 103 -4.00 -21.72 -4.77
CA LEU A 103 -4.39 -22.13 -3.42
C LEU A 103 -5.83 -22.66 -3.34
N HIS A 104 -6.70 -22.19 -4.23
CA HIS A 104 -8.06 -22.73 -4.39
C HIS A 104 -8.15 -23.98 -5.29
N GLY A 105 -7.01 -24.54 -5.70
CA GLY A 105 -6.93 -25.80 -6.44
C GLY A 105 -7.14 -25.68 -7.95
N ILE A 106 -7.06 -24.46 -8.52
CA ILE A 106 -7.08 -24.31 -9.97
C ILE A 106 -5.74 -24.82 -10.53
N PRO A 107 -5.75 -25.70 -11.56
CA PRO A 107 -4.54 -26.24 -12.17
C PRO A 107 -3.57 -25.15 -12.65
N ALA A 108 -2.29 -25.32 -12.35
CA ALA A 108 -1.24 -24.33 -12.61
C ALA A 108 -1.09 -23.99 -14.11
N ASP A 109 -1.31 -24.96 -14.99
CA ASP A 109 -1.27 -24.79 -16.45
C ASP A 109 -2.41 -23.89 -16.96
N LEU A 110 -3.60 -23.98 -16.36
CA LEU A 110 -4.73 -23.10 -16.71
C LEU A 110 -4.52 -21.67 -16.24
N ILE A 111 -3.88 -21.48 -15.10
CA ILE A 111 -3.51 -20.16 -14.57
C ILE A 111 -2.45 -19.53 -15.50
N GLU A 112 -1.41 -20.29 -15.86
CA GLU A 112 -0.33 -19.82 -16.72
C GLU A 112 -0.81 -19.42 -18.12
N GLN A 113 -1.72 -20.20 -18.73
CA GLN A 113 -2.28 -19.90 -20.06
C GLN A 113 -2.97 -18.53 -20.12
N ARG A 114 -3.50 -18.05 -18.99
CA ARG A 114 -4.20 -16.76 -18.90
C ARG A 114 -3.25 -15.57 -18.69
N ALA A 115 -2.03 -15.80 -18.22
CA ALA A 115 -1.01 -14.76 -18.14
C ALA A 115 -0.48 -14.47 -19.54
N SER A 116 -0.75 -13.28 -20.10
CA SER A 116 -0.19 -12.85 -21.40
C SER A 116 1.14 -12.12 -21.26
N ASP A 117 1.40 -11.51 -20.10
CA ASP A 117 2.63 -10.77 -19.81
C ASP A 117 3.81 -11.74 -19.56
N PRO A 118 4.92 -11.64 -20.33
CA PRO A 118 6.10 -12.48 -20.15
C PRO A 118 6.75 -12.40 -18.76
N LEU A 119 6.78 -11.20 -18.16
CA LEU A 119 7.35 -11.01 -16.82
C LEU A 119 6.46 -11.67 -15.77
N LEU A 120 5.14 -11.55 -15.91
CA LEU A 120 4.19 -12.23 -15.02
C LEU A 120 4.30 -13.76 -15.12
N ARG A 121 4.51 -14.30 -16.33
CA ARG A 121 4.81 -15.74 -16.50
C ARG A 121 6.11 -16.14 -15.81
N GLN A 122 7.15 -15.33 -15.91
CA GLN A 122 8.40 -15.58 -15.21
C GLN A 122 8.21 -15.60 -13.69
N TRP A 123 7.44 -14.66 -13.16
CA TRP A 123 7.06 -14.60 -11.74
C TRP A 123 6.29 -15.84 -11.30
N TRP A 124 5.33 -16.26 -12.12
CA TRP A 124 4.55 -17.48 -11.88
C TRP A 124 5.43 -18.74 -11.86
N GLN A 125 6.35 -18.87 -12.81
CA GLN A 125 7.30 -19.99 -12.85
C GLN A 125 8.27 -19.97 -11.66
N SER A 126 8.72 -18.78 -11.25
CA SER A 126 9.53 -18.59 -10.03
C SER A 126 8.78 -19.12 -8.79
N PHE A 127 7.50 -18.77 -8.67
CA PHE A 127 6.62 -19.30 -7.63
C PHE A 127 6.51 -20.82 -7.71
N LEU A 128 6.12 -21.40 -8.85
CA LEU A 128 5.97 -22.86 -8.96
C LEU A 128 7.24 -23.63 -8.56
N GLN A 129 8.42 -23.10 -8.88
CA GLN A 129 9.70 -23.76 -8.58
C GLN A 129 10.15 -23.62 -7.13
N HIS A 130 9.76 -22.55 -6.44
CA HIS A 130 10.34 -22.17 -5.14
C HIS A 130 9.28 -21.73 -4.11
N ASN A 131 8.01 -22.07 -4.33
CA ASN A 131 6.93 -21.65 -3.44
C ASN A 131 7.19 -22.23 -2.04
N PRO A 132 7.08 -21.41 -0.98
CA PRO A 132 7.37 -21.87 0.37
C PRO A 132 6.24 -22.71 0.97
N LEU A 133 5.16 -22.97 0.22
CA LEU A 133 3.91 -23.54 0.76
C LEU A 133 3.78 -25.04 0.52
N GLU A 134 4.41 -25.58 -0.53
CA GLU A 134 4.25 -26.98 -0.96
C GLU A 134 4.71 -27.99 0.11
N GLU A 135 5.78 -27.67 0.83
CA GLU A 135 6.32 -28.54 1.90
C GLU A 135 5.70 -28.27 3.28
N ILE A 136 4.88 -27.22 3.42
CA ILE A 136 4.30 -26.82 4.70
C ILE A 136 2.97 -27.53 4.91
N SER A 137 2.94 -28.42 5.89
CA SER A 137 1.69 -28.99 6.38
C SER A 137 0.86 -27.96 7.16
N GLY A 138 -0.45 -28.12 7.10
CA GLY A 138 -1.41 -27.24 7.77
C GLY A 138 -2.52 -26.80 6.84
N GLU A 139 -3.51 -26.13 7.40
CA GLU A 139 -4.58 -25.51 6.63
C GLU A 139 -4.08 -24.18 6.06
N GLN A 140 -4.14 -24.03 4.73
CA GLN A 140 -3.70 -22.83 4.02
C GLN A 140 -4.93 -21.99 3.65
N ARG A 141 -4.92 -20.71 3.99
CA ARG A 141 -5.97 -19.75 3.63
C ARG A 141 -5.37 -18.58 2.89
N ALA A 142 -5.87 -18.31 1.69
CA ALA A 142 -5.49 -17.16 0.89
C ALA A 142 -6.35 -15.93 1.22
N GLU A 143 -5.80 -14.72 1.08
CA GLU A 143 -6.52 -13.43 1.23
C GLU A 143 -7.31 -13.34 2.55
N PHE A 144 -6.73 -13.85 3.63
CA PHE A 144 -7.44 -14.07 4.88
C PHE A 144 -7.49 -12.79 5.72
N THR A 145 -8.71 -12.32 6.02
CA THR A 145 -8.91 -11.10 6.82
C THR A 145 -9.10 -11.44 8.29
N LEU A 146 -8.25 -10.85 9.13
CA LEU A 146 -8.39 -10.87 10.58
C LEU A 146 -8.92 -9.54 11.10
N SER A 147 -9.66 -9.63 12.21
CA SER A 147 -10.22 -8.48 12.90
C SER A 147 -10.19 -8.69 14.40
N ALA A 148 -9.71 -7.69 15.14
CA ALA A 148 -9.74 -7.68 16.60
C ALA A 148 -10.21 -6.33 17.15
N PRO A 149 -11.06 -6.29 18.19
CA PRO A 149 -11.21 -5.07 18.98
C PRO A 149 -9.88 -4.72 19.66
N PHE A 150 -9.48 -3.46 19.63
CA PHE A 150 -8.18 -3.03 20.14
C PHE A 150 -8.19 -1.52 20.46
N ALA A 151 -7.72 -1.16 21.66
CA ALA A 151 -7.60 0.24 22.11
C ALA A 151 -8.86 1.11 21.90
N GLY A 152 -10.05 0.52 22.04
CA GLY A 152 -11.34 1.21 21.82
C GLY A 152 -11.81 1.29 20.36
N TYR A 153 -11.04 0.75 19.42
CA TYR A 153 -11.32 0.67 17.99
C TYR A 153 -11.25 -0.78 17.51
N ARG A 154 -11.07 -0.99 16.19
CA ARG A 154 -10.84 -2.30 15.58
C ARG A 154 -9.57 -2.29 14.74
N LEU A 155 -8.72 -3.28 14.94
CA LEU A 155 -7.63 -3.61 14.02
C LEU A 155 -8.17 -4.54 12.92
N ILE A 156 -7.72 -4.31 11.69
CA ILE A 156 -7.97 -5.18 10.55
C ILE A 156 -6.64 -5.44 9.83
N ALA A 157 -6.44 -6.67 9.40
CA ALA A 157 -5.34 -7.01 8.50
C ALA A 157 -5.81 -8.04 7.49
N LYS A 158 -5.46 -7.84 6.23
CA LYS A 158 -5.61 -8.83 5.16
C LYS A 158 -4.26 -9.49 4.92
N LEU A 159 -4.20 -10.80 5.16
CA LEU A 159 -3.00 -11.59 5.00
C LEU A 159 -3.05 -12.28 3.63
N ASP A 160 -1.98 -12.19 2.83
CA ASP A 160 -1.94 -12.88 1.53
C ASP A 160 -2.13 -14.38 1.71
N VAL A 161 -1.36 -15.00 2.60
CA VAL A 161 -1.58 -16.38 3.03
C VAL A 161 -1.34 -16.56 4.52
N LEU A 162 -2.23 -17.31 5.16
CA LEU A 162 -2.06 -17.82 6.51
C LEU A 162 -2.10 -19.35 6.50
N VAL A 163 -1.02 -19.97 6.99
CA VAL A 163 -0.94 -21.42 7.18
C VAL A 163 -1.01 -21.75 8.67
N THR A 164 -2.05 -22.49 9.07
CA THR A 164 -2.27 -22.85 10.48
C THR A 164 -2.14 -24.34 10.72
N GLN A 165 -1.36 -24.68 11.75
CA GLN A 165 -1.25 -26.01 12.33
C GLN A 165 -1.68 -25.91 13.80
N PRO A 166 -2.93 -26.24 14.14
CA PRO A 166 -3.44 -26.10 15.51
C PRO A 166 -2.52 -26.72 16.55
N GLY A 167 -2.25 -25.98 17.62
CA GLY A 167 -1.34 -26.37 18.71
C GLY A 167 0.15 -26.20 18.39
N SER A 168 0.51 -25.91 17.14
CA SER A 168 1.91 -25.89 16.68
C SER A 168 2.34 -24.52 16.17
N ALA A 169 1.79 -24.06 15.04
CA ALA A 169 2.27 -22.85 14.36
C ALA A 169 1.20 -22.15 13.53
N ALA A 170 1.31 -20.82 13.45
CA ALA A 170 0.60 -19.96 12.51
C ALA A 170 1.63 -19.15 11.70
N ARG A 171 1.76 -19.47 10.41
CA ARG A 171 2.76 -18.87 9.52
C ARG A 171 2.07 -17.96 8.51
N ILE A 172 2.43 -16.69 8.52
CA ILE A 172 1.94 -15.68 7.60
C ILE A 172 2.93 -15.56 6.46
N PHE A 173 2.46 -15.57 5.21
CA PHE A 173 3.27 -15.28 4.03
C PHE A 173 2.73 -14.05 3.34
N ASP A 174 3.64 -13.19 2.90
CA ASP A 174 3.36 -11.96 2.18
C ASP A 174 4.20 -11.93 0.90
N TRP A 175 3.53 -11.75 -0.24
CA TRP A 175 4.15 -11.82 -1.56
C TRP A 175 4.64 -10.45 -2.00
N LYS A 176 5.96 -10.31 -2.10
CA LYS A 176 6.62 -9.09 -2.58
C LYS A 176 7.03 -9.23 -4.04
N THR A 177 6.67 -8.22 -4.84
CA THR A 177 6.93 -8.15 -6.28
C THR A 177 8.01 -7.13 -6.65
N SER A 178 8.53 -6.40 -5.66
CA SER A 178 9.64 -5.46 -5.82
C SER A 178 10.85 -6.09 -6.53
N GLU A 179 11.50 -5.32 -7.41
CA GLU A 179 12.71 -5.74 -8.12
C GLU A 179 13.90 -5.91 -7.17
N GLN A 180 14.03 -4.96 -6.26
CA GLN A 180 15.05 -4.99 -5.21
C GLN A 180 14.43 -5.60 -3.96
N ARG A 181 15.18 -6.53 -3.34
CA ARG A 181 14.85 -7.02 -2.00
C ARG A 181 15.12 -5.91 -0.99
N PRO A 182 14.10 -5.41 -0.27
CA PRO A 182 14.32 -4.41 0.76
C PRO A 182 15.24 -4.96 1.87
N LYS A 183 15.95 -4.06 2.55
CA LYS A 183 16.85 -4.47 3.64
C LYS A 183 16.04 -5.10 4.78
N PRO A 184 16.57 -6.14 5.46
CA PRO A 184 15.90 -6.75 6.62
C PRO A 184 15.48 -5.72 7.69
N ALA A 185 16.36 -4.76 7.99
CA ALA A 185 16.07 -3.70 8.96
C ALA A 185 14.90 -2.79 8.52
N TYR A 186 14.74 -2.55 7.21
CA TYR A 186 13.62 -1.78 6.67
C TYR A 186 12.31 -2.55 6.89
N LEU A 187 12.25 -3.82 6.46
CA LEU A 187 11.06 -4.68 6.61
C LEU A 187 10.63 -4.79 8.08
N GLN A 188 11.57 -5.09 8.98
CA GLN A 188 11.29 -5.22 10.41
C GLN A 188 10.80 -3.92 11.08
N SER A 189 11.04 -2.76 10.46
CA SER A 189 10.56 -1.47 10.96
C SER A 189 9.12 -1.16 10.55
N ARG A 190 8.59 -1.83 9.51
CA ARG A 190 7.26 -1.56 8.96
C ARG A 190 6.14 -1.92 9.93
N VAL A 191 5.03 -1.20 9.86
CA VAL A 191 3.82 -1.51 10.63
C VAL A 191 3.32 -2.92 10.31
N GLN A 192 3.42 -3.35 9.05
CA GLN A 192 3.03 -4.70 8.61
C GLN A 192 3.69 -5.80 9.44
N SER A 193 5.01 -5.70 9.65
CA SER A 193 5.80 -6.64 10.44
C SER A 193 5.44 -6.71 11.92
N ARG A 194 4.69 -5.72 12.42
CA ARG A 194 4.19 -5.66 13.80
C ARG A 194 2.74 -6.11 13.87
N LEU A 195 1.89 -5.57 12.99
CA LEU A 195 0.45 -5.74 13.02
C LEU A 195 0.04 -7.17 12.64
N TYR A 196 0.65 -7.76 11.62
CA TYR A 196 0.22 -9.06 11.10
C TYR A 196 0.42 -10.18 12.14
N PRO A 197 1.60 -10.31 12.80
CA PRO A 197 1.75 -11.25 13.91
C PRO A 197 0.86 -10.91 15.11
N LEU A 198 0.76 -9.63 15.48
CA LEU A 198 -0.04 -9.18 16.63
C LEU A 198 -1.51 -9.58 16.47
N ILE A 199 -2.15 -9.24 15.35
CA ILE A 199 -3.56 -9.54 15.13
C ILE A 199 -3.82 -11.04 14.98
N THR A 200 -2.85 -11.81 14.51
CA THR A 200 -2.92 -13.29 14.48
C THR A 200 -2.99 -13.86 15.89
N VAL A 201 -2.23 -13.31 16.85
CA VAL A 201 -2.35 -13.70 18.26
C VAL A 201 -3.70 -13.28 18.84
N LEU A 202 -4.17 -12.07 18.54
CA LEU A 202 -5.40 -11.51 19.12
C LEU A 202 -6.69 -12.16 18.60
N ALA A 203 -6.75 -12.47 17.30
CA ALA A 203 -7.98 -12.91 16.62
C ALA A 203 -7.89 -14.33 16.03
N GLY A 204 -6.74 -15.01 16.13
CA GLY A 204 -6.52 -16.30 15.48
C GLY A 204 -7.05 -17.53 16.22
N ALA A 205 -7.66 -17.38 17.40
CA ALA A 205 -8.04 -18.51 18.26
C ALA A 205 -8.98 -19.53 17.59
N GLY A 206 -9.88 -19.06 16.71
CA GLY A 206 -10.76 -19.94 15.94
C GLY A 206 -10.01 -20.93 15.04
N MET A 207 -8.79 -20.59 14.62
CA MET A 207 -7.93 -21.45 13.79
C MET A 207 -6.98 -22.32 14.63
N ASN A 208 -7.17 -22.34 15.96
CA ASN A 208 -6.33 -23.06 16.91
C ASN A 208 -7.18 -23.82 17.95
N GLY A 209 -8.28 -24.43 17.51
CA GLY A 209 -9.18 -25.18 18.40
C GLY A 209 -9.84 -24.32 19.49
N GLY A 210 -10.01 -23.02 19.23
CA GLY A 210 -10.55 -22.07 20.19
C GLY A 210 -9.54 -21.54 21.21
N GLN A 211 -8.28 -21.96 21.16
CA GLN A 211 -7.23 -21.50 22.06
C GLN A 211 -6.44 -20.32 21.45
N PRO A 212 -6.07 -19.29 22.22
CA PRO A 212 -5.18 -18.24 21.73
C PRO A 212 -3.84 -18.81 21.24
N TRP A 213 -3.27 -18.22 20.20
CA TRP A 213 -1.90 -18.55 19.79
C TRP A 213 -0.90 -18.01 20.81
N GLN A 214 0.11 -18.80 21.16
CA GLN A 214 1.28 -18.24 21.83
C GLN A 214 2.09 -17.42 20.81
N ALA A 215 2.61 -16.27 21.22
CA ALA A 215 3.36 -15.42 20.30
C ALA A 215 4.56 -16.14 19.65
N SER A 216 5.19 -17.10 20.33
CA SER A 216 6.27 -17.92 19.78
C SER A 216 5.85 -18.90 18.69
N GLN A 217 4.55 -19.11 18.49
CA GLN A 217 3.99 -19.98 17.44
C GLN A 217 3.73 -19.20 16.15
N VAL A 218 3.86 -17.87 16.16
CA VAL A 218 3.53 -17.00 15.03
C VAL A 218 4.81 -16.56 14.33
N SER A 219 4.79 -16.52 12.99
CA SER A 219 5.87 -15.93 12.19
C SER A 219 5.29 -15.22 10.96
N LEU A 220 5.99 -14.18 10.50
CA LEU A 220 5.74 -13.54 9.21
C LEU A 220 6.92 -13.83 8.27
N THR A 221 6.62 -14.24 7.05
CA THR A 221 7.60 -14.47 6.00
C THR A 221 7.30 -13.56 4.81
N TYR A 222 8.22 -12.67 4.48
CA TYR A 222 8.21 -11.98 3.20
C TYR A 222 8.87 -12.88 2.17
N TRP A 223 8.12 -13.23 1.12
CA TRP A 223 8.64 -14.02 0.00
C TRP A 223 8.71 -13.15 -1.24
N PHE A 224 9.89 -13.09 -1.85
CA PHE A 224 10.19 -12.18 -2.95
C PHE A 224 10.17 -12.95 -4.26
N VAL A 225 9.28 -12.58 -5.17
CA VAL A 225 9.15 -13.24 -6.48
C VAL A 225 10.47 -13.28 -7.26
N GLN A 226 11.26 -12.21 -7.13
CA GLN A 226 12.53 -12.03 -7.84
C GLN A 226 13.75 -12.54 -7.04
N HIS A 227 13.57 -12.86 -5.75
CA HIS A 227 14.60 -13.45 -4.87
C HIS A 227 14.00 -14.65 -4.10
N PRO A 228 13.47 -15.66 -4.81
CA PRO A 228 12.56 -16.66 -4.23
C PRO A 228 13.24 -17.64 -3.26
N THR A 229 14.57 -17.74 -3.32
CA THR A 229 15.38 -18.60 -2.45
C THR A 229 15.92 -17.87 -1.21
N ASP A 230 15.64 -16.57 -1.05
CA ASP A 230 16.10 -15.74 0.06
C ASP A 230 14.95 -14.96 0.74
N PRO A 231 13.92 -15.66 1.26
CA PRO A 231 12.83 -15.01 1.98
C PRO A 231 13.29 -14.40 3.30
N GLU A 232 12.61 -13.35 3.77
CA GLU A 232 12.85 -12.76 5.09
C GLU A 232 11.84 -13.33 6.09
N VAL A 233 12.32 -14.13 7.04
CA VAL A 233 11.48 -14.70 8.10
C VAL A 233 11.63 -13.88 9.38
N ILE A 234 10.51 -13.36 9.88
CA ILE A 234 10.39 -12.61 11.12
C ILE A 234 9.71 -13.50 12.17
N PRO A 235 10.49 -14.11 13.09
CA PRO A 235 9.91 -14.87 14.19
C PRO A 235 9.24 -13.94 15.20
N TYR A 236 8.15 -14.41 15.80
CA TYR A 236 7.45 -13.71 16.85
C TYR A 236 7.67 -14.34 18.21
N ASN A 237 7.49 -13.57 19.28
CA ASN A 237 7.65 -14.04 20.66
C ASN A 237 6.94 -13.09 21.63
N ALA A 238 6.89 -13.47 22.91
CA ALA A 238 6.20 -12.69 23.94
C ALA A 238 6.74 -11.25 24.10
N GLN A 239 8.04 -11.04 23.94
CA GLN A 239 8.64 -9.71 24.04
C GLN A 239 8.24 -8.82 22.85
N ARG A 240 8.28 -9.35 21.63
CA ARG A 240 7.80 -8.64 20.43
C ARG A 240 6.30 -8.35 20.53
N PHE A 241 5.50 -9.32 20.99
CA PHE A 241 4.08 -9.12 21.24
C PHE A 241 3.80 -7.93 22.16
N GLN A 242 4.46 -7.85 23.31
CA GLN A 242 4.28 -6.72 24.24
C GLN A 242 4.70 -5.38 23.63
N ARG A 243 5.84 -5.36 22.93
CA ARG A 243 6.34 -4.14 22.27
C ARG A 243 5.42 -3.65 21.16
N ASP A 244 4.93 -4.58 20.34
CA ASP A 244 4.08 -4.25 19.20
C ASP A 244 2.68 -3.87 19.67
N HIS A 245 2.14 -4.54 20.69
CA HIS A 245 0.91 -4.11 21.35
C HIS A 245 1.02 -2.66 21.83
N ALA A 246 2.05 -2.34 22.63
CA ALA A 246 2.25 -0.99 23.16
C ALA A 246 2.49 0.05 22.05
N PHE A 247 3.21 -0.32 20.99
CA PHE A 247 3.45 0.55 19.84
C PHE A 247 2.15 0.89 19.11
N ILE A 248 1.35 -0.13 18.76
CA ILE A 248 0.10 0.06 18.01
C ILE A 248 -0.94 0.80 18.87
N GLU A 249 -1.03 0.47 20.17
CA GLU A 249 -1.91 1.19 21.11
C GLU A 249 -1.52 2.66 21.25
N GLY A 250 -0.23 2.94 21.44
CA GLY A 250 0.28 4.31 21.51
C GLY A 250 0.00 5.09 20.23
N LEU A 251 0.18 4.47 19.07
CA LEU A 251 -0.08 5.07 17.76
C LEU A 251 -1.56 5.44 17.60
N ILE A 252 -2.48 4.54 17.98
CA ILE A 252 -3.92 4.78 17.94
C ILE A 252 -4.31 5.94 18.87
N MET A 253 -3.77 5.96 20.10
CA MET A 253 -4.03 7.06 21.04
C MET A 253 -3.49 8.40 20.53
N GLU A 254 -2.33 8.40 19.88
CA GLU A 254 -1.75 9.59 19.27
C GLU A 254 -2.63 10.11 18.13
N ILE A 255 -3.08 9.23 17.24
CA ILE A 255 -4.00 9.56 16.15
C ILE A 255 -5.32 10.12 16.68
N ALA A 256 -5.91 9.49 17.69
CA ALA A 256 -7.16 9.96 18.29
C ALA A 256 -6.99 11.39 18.84
N ARG A 257 -5.90 11.64 19.58
CA ARG A 257 -5.57 12.96 20.10
C ARG A 257 -5.31 13.99 18.99
N ALA A 258 -4.54 13.63 17.97
CA ALA A 258 -4.26 14.49 16.82
C ALA A 258 -5.55 14.87 16.08
N THR A 259 -6.50 13.95 16.00
CA THR A 259 -7.83 14.18 15.40
C THR A 259 -8.62 15.21 16.21
N GLU A 260 -8.63 15.08 17.54
CA GLU A 260 -9.30 16.03 18.45
C GLU A 260 -8.70 17.45 18.39
N THR A 261 -7.38 17.55 18.35
CA THR A 261 -6.68 18.85 18.31
C THR A 261 -6.59 19.46 16.91
N GLY A 262 -6.79 18.64 15.87
CA GLY A 262 -6.50 18.99 14.48
C GLY A 262 -5.01 19.22 14.21
N ASP A 263 -4.12 18.62 15.02
CA ASP A 263 -2.67 18.80 14.91
C ASP A 263 -2.02 17.61 14.21
N PHE A 264 -1.83 17.75 12.90
CA PHE A 264 -1.16 16.75 12.05
C PHE A 264 0.07 17.37 11.39
N PRO A 265 1.25 17.30 12.05
CA PRO A 265 2.45 17.92 11.54
C PRO A 265 2.91 17.28 10.21
N LEU A 266 3.63 18.07 9.43
CA LEU A 266 4.35 17.57 8.25
C LEU A 266 5.54 16.72 8.69
N THR A 267 5.82 15.64 7.97
CA THR A 267 7.05 14.87 8.17
C THR A 267 8.30 15.73 7.96
N GLU A 268 9.32 15.50 8.79
CA GLU A 268 10.64 16.12 8.64
C GLU A 268 11.44 15.46 7.51
N ASP A 269 11.14 14.19 7.18
CA ASP A 269 11.80 13.46 6.11
C ASP A 269 11.27 13.91 4.73
N LYS A 270 11.93 14.93 4.19
CA LYS A 270 11.62 15.49 2.85
C LYS A 270 11.79 14.48 1.72
N LYS A 271 12.53 13.38 1.90
CA LYS A 271 12.68 12.37 0.83
C LYS A 271 11.36 11.67 0.58
N ARG A 272 10.60 11.34 1.63
CA ARG A 272 9.25 10.75 1.54
C ARG A 272 8.27 11.66 0.81
N CYS A 273 8.44 12.97 0.97
CA CYS A 273 7.62 13.97 0.26
C CYS A 273 7.79 13.93 -1.26
N LYS A 274 8.79 13.23 -1.82
CA LYS A 274 8.93 12.96 -3.26
C LYS A 274 8.02 11.83 -3.75
N PHE A 275 7.44 11.04 -2.85
CA PHE A 275 6.52 9.94 -3.20
C PHE A 275 5.08 10.12 -2.69
N CYS A 276 4.83 11.13 -1.86
CA CYS A 276 3.49 11.51 -1.39
C CYS A 276 2.64 12.27 -2.42
N GLN A 277 1.46 11.75 -2.79
CA GLN A 277 0.51 12.44 -3.69
C GLN A 277 0.16 13.87 -3.20
N TYR A 278 0.10 14.10 -1.88
CA TYR A 278 -0.24 15.39 -1.30
C TYR A 278 0.91 16.41 -1.22
N ARG A 279 2.06 16.13 -1.82
CA ARG A 279 3.28 16.98 -1.77
C ARG A 279 3.01 18.46 -2.07
N SER A 280 2.15 18.76 -3.04
CA SER A 280 1.82 20.12 -3.46
C SER A 280 0.98 20.86 -2.42
N LEU A 281 0.10 20.15 -1.70
CA LEU A 281 -0.70 20.72 -0.61
C LEU A 281 0.14 21.05 0.63
N CYS A 282 1.31 20.44 0.74
CA CYS A 282 2.25 20.65 1.83
C CYS A 282 3.39 21.61 1.44
N GLU A 283 3.33 22.21 0.25
CA GLU A 283 4.41 23.04 -0.33
C GLU A 283 5.76 22.32 -0.38
N ARG A 284 5.74 20.98 -0.56
CA ARG A 284 6.94 20.12 -0.62
C ARG A 284 7.30 19.69 -2.05
N GLY A 285 6.80 20.42 -3.05
CA GLY A 285 7.09 20.21 -4.47
C GLY A 285 5.86 19.81 -5.29
N ILE A 286 6.01 19.82 -6.61
CA ILE A 286 4.97 19.47 -7.58
C ILE A 286 5.34 18.28 -8.47
N ALA A 287 6.62 17.88 -8.45
CA ALA A 287 7.12 16.73 -9.20
C ALA A 287 7.29 15.51 -8.28
N ALA A 288 6.97 14.34 -8.79
CA ALA A 288 7.25 13.08 -8.11
C ALA A 288 8.72 12.69 -8.22
N GLY A 289 9.17 11.84 -7.29
CA GLY A 289 10.47 11.19 -7.33
C GLY A 289 10.53 10.12 -8.42
N TRP A 290 11.75 9.67 -8.72
CA TRP A 290 11.98 8.59 -9.66
C TRP A 290 11.71 7.25 -9.00
N LEU A 291 11.13 6.33 -9.76
CA LEU A 291 10.77 5.00 -9.29
C LEU A 291 11.98 4.22 -8.75
N ASP A 292 13.14 4.41 -9.37
CA ASP A 292 14.40 3.77 -8.98
C ASP A 292 14.95 4.25 -7.62
N ASP A 293 14.45 5.38 -7.11
CA ASP A 293 14.86 5.94 -5.81
C ASP A 293 14.08 5.29 -4.63
N VAL A 294 13.15 4.38 -4.90
CA VAL A 294 12.25 3.78 -3.91
C VAL A 294 12.84 2.47 -3.38
N GLU A 295 13.02 2.36 -2.07
CA GLU A 295 13.59 1.16 -1.44
C GLU A 295 12.63 -0.05 -1.48
N ASP A 296 11.33 0.20 -1.33
CA ASP A 296 10.28 -0.82 -1.47
C ASP A 296 9.11 -0.22 -2.25
N ILE A 297 8.95 -0.68 -3.49
CA ILE A 297 7.94 -0.19 -4.43
C ILE A 297 6.55 -0.75 -4.13
N ASP A 298 6.45 -1.90 -3.45
CA ASP A 298 5.15 -2.50 -3.11
C ASP A 298 4.40 -1.62 -2.08
N GLU A 299 5.09 -0.67 -1.45
CA GLU A 299 4.51 0.37 -0.58
C GLU A 299 3.94 1.57 -1.36
N LEU A 300 4.29 1.73 -2.64
CA LEU A 300 3.69 2.77 -3.50
C LEU A 300 2.37 2.27 -4.07
N GLY A 301 1.30 2.96 -3.74
CA GLY A 301 -0.03 2.65 -4.29
C GLY A 301 -0.70 1.46 -3.61
N ALA A 302 -0.24 1.08 -2.42
CA ALA A 302 -0.95 0.17 -1.52
C ALA A 302 -2.29 0.81 -1.07
N GLU A 303 -3.24 0.99 -1.98
CA GLU A 303 -4.62 1.24 -1.60
C GLU A 303 -5.18 -0.11 -1.15
N GLU A 304 -5.26 -0.33 0.17
CA GLU A 304 -6.13 -1.40 0.66
C GLU A 304 -7.55 -1.03 0.24
N ALA A 305 -8.08 -1.75 -0.75
CA ALA A 305 -9.52 -1.83 -0.98
C ALA A 305 -10.15 -2.48 0.26
N LEU A 306 -10.33 -1.68 1.31
CA LEU A 306 -11.07 -2.06 2.50
C LEU A 306 -12.55 -2.04 2.13
N PHE A 307 -13.06 -3.23 1.84
CA PHE A 307 -14.47 -3.54 1.61
C PHE A 307 -15.07 -2.94 0.32
N GLU A 308 -14.93 -3.69 -0.78
CA GLU A 308 -16.05 -3.91 -1.69
C GLU A 308 -16.77 -5.22 -1.30
#